data_AF-A0A6A6EMF8-F1
#
_entry.id   AF-A0A6A6EMF8-F1
#
_cell.length_a   1.000
_cell.length_b   1.000
_cell.length_c   1.000
_cell.angle_alpha   90.00
_cell.angle_beta   90.00
_cell.angle_gamma   90.00
#
_symmetry.space_group_name_H-M   'P 1'
#
loop_
_entity.id
_entity.type
_entity.pdbx_description
1 polymer ?
#
loop_
_entity_poly.entity_id
_entity_poly.type
_entity_poly.pdbx_seq_one_letter_code
_entity_poly.pdbx_strand_id
1 'polypeptide(L)'
;LPGKAFYRGTQQYAESHNSYFAAFENEASTGCIVEPNGAEDVTKTVKAMKASNVRLAIRGGGYTLWAGAANIEDGVTIDMRVSLESTYMKTESLYP
;
A
#
# COMPACT_ATOMS: atom_id res chain seq x y z
N LEU A 1 -7.07 -10.32 -7.46
CA LEU A 1 -7.74 -9.06 -7.06
C LEU A 1 -8.07 -8.27 -8.33
N PRO A 2 -9.19 -8.58 -9.00
CA PRO A 2 -9.55 -7.90 -10.26
C PRO A 2 -9.72 -6.40 -10.05
N GLY A 3 -9.11 -5.58 -10.91
CA GLY A 3 -9.26 -4.11 -10.91
C GLY A 3 -8.57 -3.36 -9.77
N LYS A 4 -7.75 -4.03 -8.95
CA LYS A 4 -7.10 -3.43 -7.76
C LYS A 4 -5.57 -3.49 -7.80
N ALA A 5 -5.01 -4.17 -8.80
CA ALA A 5 -3.57 -4.29 -8.99
C ALA A 5 -3.18 -3.55 -10.28
N PHE A 6 -2.31 -2.56 -10.13
CA PHE A 6 -1.84 -1.70 -11.20
C PHE A 6 -0.38 -2.01 -11.50
N TYR A 7 -0.07 -2.20 -12.78
CA TYR A 7 1.25 -2.62 -13.24
C TYR A 7 1.96 -1.46 -13.94
N ARG A 8 3.29 -1.56 -14.05
CA ARG A 8 4.10 -0.58 -14.79
C ARG A 8 3.49 -0.32 -16.17
N GLY A 9 3.43 0.96 -16.55
CA GLY A 9 2.85 1.42 -17.82
C GLY A 9 1.35 1.73 -17.78
N THR A 10 0.64 1.45 -16.69
CA THR A 10 -0.72 1.97 -16.50
C THR A 10 -0.70 3.38 -15.90
N GLN A 11 -1.75 4.16 -16.17
CA GLN A 11 -1.91 5.50 -15.61
C GLN A 11 -1.99 5.47 -14.08
N GLN A 12 -2.75 4.54 -13.51
CA GLN A 12 -2.92 4.39 -12.06
C GLN A 12 -1.61 4.07 -11.36
N TYR A 13 -0.77 3.24 -11.99
CA TYR A 13 0.57 2.97 -11.47
C TYR A 13 1.40 4.25 -11.44
N ALA A 14 1.42 5.01 -12.54
CA ALA A 14 2.19 6.26 -12.62
C ALA A 14 1.69 7.31 -11.61
N GLU A 15 0.39 7.43 -11.42
CA GLU A 15 -0.22 8.34 -10.44
C GLU A 15 0.18 7.97 -9.00
N SER A 16 0.05 6.70 -8.61
CA SER A 16 0.48 6.27 -7.28
C SER A 16 2.00 6.39 -7.10
N HIS A 17 2.77 5.88 -8.07
CA HIS A 17 4.23 5.87 -8.02
C HIS A 17 4.87 7.26 -8.03
N ASN A 18 4.31 8.26 -8.72
CA ASN A 18 4.86 9.62 -8.71
C ASN A 18 4.40 10.45 -7.50
N SER A 19 3.48 9.93 -6.68
CA SER A 19 2.86 10.69 -5.58
C SER A 19 3.54 10.48 -4.23
N TYR A 20 4.70 9.80 -4.12
CA TYR A 20 5.38 9.75 -2.82
C TYR A 20 5.89 11.12 -2.41
N PHE A 21 5.86 11.35 -1.10
CA PHE A 21 6.39 12.57 -0.51
C PHE A 21 7.90 12.67 -0.69
N ALA A 22 8.59 11.55 -0.52
CA ALA A 22 10.04 11.53 -0.51
C ALA A 22 10.61 10.85 -1.77
N ALA A 23 11.55 11.53 -2.42
CA ALA A 23 12.02 11.17 -3.76
C ALA A 23 12.64 9.76 -3.84
N PHE A 24 13.36 9.33 -2.81
CA PHE A 24 13.97 8.00 -2.76
C PHE A 24 12.95 6.85 -2.73
N GLU A 25 11.67 7.09 -2.41
CA GLU A 25 10.63 6.07 -2.56
C GLU A 25 10.17 5.95 -4.01
N ASN A 26 10.17 7.04 -4.79
CA ASN A 26 9.88 7.01 -6.22
C ASN A 26 11.03 6.37 -7.02
N GLU A 27 12.23 6.28 -6.46
CA GLU A 27 13.35 5.58 -7.11
C GLU A 27 13.15 4.05 -7.13
N ALA A 28 12.40 3.51 -6.17
CA ALA A 28 12.11 2.07 -6.11
C ALA A 28 11.00 1.69 -7.10
N SER A 29 11.32 0.88 -8.11
CA SER A 29 10.36 0.42 -9.10
C SER A 29 9.64 -0.84 -8.62
N THR A 30 8.44 -0.69 -8.09
CA THR A 30 7.64 -1.85 -7.68
C THR A 30 7.07 -2.58 -8.90
N GLY A 31 6.90 -3.89 -8.79
CA GLY A 31 6.35 -4.72 -9.88
C GLY A 31 4.86 -4.44 -10.10
N CYS A 32 4.12 -4.27 -9.01
CA CYS A 32 2.76 -3.76 -9.04
C CYS A 32 2.37 -3.05 -7.75
N ILE A 33 1.37 -2.17 -7.87
CA ILE A 33 0.75 -1.47 -6.76
C ILE A 33 -0.65 -2.05 -6.56
N VAL A 34 -0.98 -2.46 -5.33
CA VAL A 34 -2.30 -2.92 -4.96
C VAL A 34 -2.99 -1.84 -4.14
N GLU A 35 -4.17 -1.40 -4.58
CA GLU A 35 -5.06 -0.53 -3.80
C GLU A 35 -6.20 -1.40 -3.23
N PRO A 36 -6.10 -1.80 -1.95
CA PRO A 36 -7.13 -2.62 -1.32
C PRO A 36 -8.39 -1.78 -1.04
N ASN A 37 -9.53 -2.46 -0.92
CA ASN A 37 -10.78 -1.88 -0.43
C ASN A 37 -11.17 -2.57 0.90
N GLY A 38 -10.21 -2.62 1.83
CA GLY A 38 -10.38 -3.20 3.16
C GLY A 38 -9.55 -4.45 3.47
N ALA A 39 -9.74 -4.96 4.68
CA ALA A 39 -8.90 -6.00 5.28
C ALA A 39 -8.89 -7.33 4.50
N GLU A 40 -9.98 -7.67 3.80
CA GLU A 40 -10.04 -8.89 2.99
C GLU A 40 -9.06 -8.84 1.81
N ASP A 41 -8.96 -7.70 1.12
CA ASP A 41 -8.02 -7.53 0.01
C ASP A 41 -6.58 -7.53 0.49
N VAL A 42 -6.30 -6.88 1.63
CA VAL A 42 -4.98 -6.91 2.27
C VAL A 42 -4.61 -8.36 2.59
N THR A 43 -5.52 -9.11 3.21
CA THR A 43 -5.31 -10.52 3.58
C THR A 43 -5.03 -11.38 2.34
N LYS A 44 -5.82 -11.21 1.27
CA LYS A 44 -5.61 -11.92 0.00
C LYS A 44 -4.24 -11.59 -0.61
N THR A 45 -3.84 -10.32 -0.59
CA THR A 45 -2.56 -9.87 -1.13
C THR A 45 -1.40 -10.49 -0.35
N VAL A 46 -1.41 -10.38 0.98
CA VAL A 46 -0.35 -10.94 1.84
C VAL A 46 -0.24 -12.45 1.67
N LYS A 47 -1.37 -13.18 1.62
CA LYS A 47 -1.38 -14.62 1.38
C LYS A 47 -0.79 -14.98 0.02
N ALA A 48 -1.15 -14.24 -1.04
CA ALA A 48 -0.62 -14.46 -2.38
C ALA A 48 0.89 -14.19 -2.44
N MET A 49 1.37 -13.09 -1.85
CA MET A 49 2.79 -12.76 -1.81
C MET A 49 3.61 -13.80 -1.06
N LYS A 50 3.09 -14.28 0.07
CA LYS A 50 3.69 -15.39 0.83
C LYS A 50 3.77 -16.67 0.00
N ALA A 51 2.69 -17.04 -0.68
CA ALA A 51 2.65 -18.25 -1.51
C ALA A 51 3.63 -18.18 -2.70
N SER A 52 3.85 -17.00 -3.25
CA SER A 52 4.75 -16.76 -4.39
C SER A 52 6.18 -16.37 -3.99
N ASN A 53 6.50 -16.31 -2.69
CA ASN A 53 7.77 -15.83 -2.17
C ASN A 53 8.17 -14.43 -2.72
N VAL A 54 7.19 -13.55 -2.90
CA VAL A 54 7.38 -12.17 -3.37
C VAL A 54 7.40 -11.24 -2.17
N ARG A 55 8.37 -10.32 -2.15
CA ARG A 55 8.47 -9.30 -1.09
C ARG A 55 7.39 -8.24 -1.28
N LEU A 56 6.91 -7.69 -0.17
CA LEU A 56 5.92 -6.61 -0.18
C LEU A 56 6.36 -5.42 0.67
N ALA A 57 5.91 -4.23 0.28
CA ALA A 57 5.94 -3.01 1.09
C ALA A 57 4.50 -2.54 1.35
N ILE A 58 4.32 -1.77 2.42
CA ILE A 58 3.03 -1.18 2.77
C ILE A 58 3.20 0.33 2.84
N ARG A 59 2.44 1.04 2.03
CA ARG A 59 2.38 2.50 2.03
C ARG A 59 1.13 2.97 2.78
N GLY A 60 1.36 3.58 3.94
CA GLY A 60 0.36 4.39 4.65
C GLY A 60 0.33 5.83 4.11
N GLY A 61 0.59 6.81 4.99
CA GLY A 61 0.73 8.22 4.56
C GLY A 61 1.98 8.49 3.70
N GLY A 62 3.05 7.71 3.88
CA GLY A 62 4.26 7.80 3.04
C GLY A 62 5.20 8.97 3.33
N TYR A 63 5.23 9.46 4.58
CA TYR A 63 6.08 10.59 5.01
C TYR A 63 7.47 10.18 5.55
N THR A 64 7.77 8.89 5.61
CA THR A 64 9.04 8.38 6.14
C THR A 64 10.20 8.80 5.25
N LEU A 65 11.32 9.21 5.86
CA LEU A 65 12.45 9.86 5.18
C LEU A 65 13.62 8.93 4.77
N TRP A 66 13.37 7.66 4.41
CA TRP A 66 14.42 6.77 3.88
C TRP A 66 13.91 5.75 2.85
N ALA A 67 14.80 5.30 1.96
CA ALA A 67 14.48 4.37 0.88
C ALA A 67 13.90 3.05 1.36
N GLY A 68 12.83 2.60 0.69
CA GLY A 68 12.20 1.31 0.95
C GLY A 68 11.33 1.26 2.21
N ALA A 69 10.99 2.41 2.81
CA ALA A 69 10.08 2.46 3.95
C ALA A 69 8.63 2.22 3.53
N ALA A 70 8.24 2.73 2.36
CA ALA A 70 6.89 2.67 1.83
C ALA A 70 6.80 2.02 0.44
N ASN A 71 7.93 1.80 -0.23
CA ASN A 71 7.99 1.16 -1.55
C ASN A 71 9.02 0.02 -1.59
N ILE A 72 9.06 -0.74 -2.69
CA ILE A 72 9.98 -1.88 -2.84
C ILE A 72 10.35 -2.13 -4.30
N GLU A 73 11.61 -2.48 -4.54
CA GLU A 73 12.09 -2.88 -5.87
C GLU A 73 11.62 -4.29 -6.25
N ASP A 74 11.02 -4.40 -7.44
CA ASP A 74 10.51 -5.64 -8.06
C ASP A 74 9.55 -6.47 -7.17
N GLY A 75 8.99 -5.84 -6.13
CA GLY A 75 8.03 -6.44 -5.23
C GLY A 75 6.61 -5.99 -5.50
N VAL A 76 5.77 -6.06 -4.47
CA VAL A 76 4.41 -5.54 -4.49
C VAL A 76 4.24 -4.49 -3.41
N THR A 77 3.71 -3.33 -3.78
CA THR A 77 3.38 -2.28 -2.82
C THR A 77 1.88 -2.26 -2.56
N ILE A 78 1.47 -2.35 -1.29
CA ILE A 78 0.07 -2.17 -0.87
C ILE A 78 -0.12 -0.69 -0.49
N ASP A 79 -0.88 0.06 -1.29
CA ASP A 79 -1.16 1.47 -1.07
C ASP A 79 -2.48 1.65 -0.32
N MET A 80 -2.38 1.97 0.97
CA MET A 80 -3.53 2.06 1.87
C MET A 80 -4.26 3.40 1.78
N ARG A 81 -3.78 4.38 0.99
CA ARG A 81 -4.32 5.76 1.00
C ARG A 81 -5.76 5.84 0.53
N VAL A 82 -6.21 4.90 -0.31
CA VAL A 82 -7.58 4.86 -0.85
C VAL A 82 -8.51 3.99 0.00
N SER A 83 -7.97 3.23 0.95
CA SER A 83 -8.69 2.15 1.66
C SER A 83 -9.21 2.53 3.05
N LEU A 84 -8.88 3.71 3.57
CA LEU A 84 -9.12 4.04 4.97
C LEU A 84 -10.35 4.95 5.13
N GLU A 85 -11.49 4.33 5.38
CA GLU A 85 -12.65 5.01 5.96
C GLU A 85 -12.39 5.30 7.44
N SER A 86 -12.63 6.54 7.87
CA SER A 86 -12.55 6.90 9.29
C SER A 86 -13.76 6.36 10.04
N THR A 87 -13.54 5.74 11.20
CA THR A 87 -14.62 5.41 12.14
C THR A 87 -14.31 5.96 13.53
N TYR A 88 -15.36 6.26 14.30
CA TYR A 88 -15.22 6.75 15.66
C TYR A 88 -15.30 5.57 16.63
N MET A 89 -14.27 5.41 17.46
CA MET A 89 -14.39 4.50 18.60
C MET A 89 -15.29 5.17 19.65
N LYS A 90 -16.32 4.46 20.11
CA LYS A 90 -17.06 4.90 21.30
C LYS A 90 -16.11 4.81 22.49
N THR A 91 -15.95 5.93 23.19
CA THR A 91 -15.33 5.92 24.50
C THR A 91 -16.39 5.45 25.51
N GLU A 92 -16.17 4.30 26.13
CA GLU A 92 -16.84 4.02 27.41
C GLU A 92 -16.17 4.90 28.46
N SER A 93 -16.96 5.73 29.16
CA SER A 93 -16.46 6.47 30.31
C SER A 93 -16.03 5.46 31.38
N LEU A 94 -14.75 5.44 31.70
CA LEU A 94 -14.21 4.65 32.82
C LEU A 94 -14.42 5.33 34.19
N TYR A 95 -15.38 6.25 34.30
CA TYR A 95 -15.81 6.81 35.58
C TYR A 95 -17.34 6.99 35.64
N PRO A 96 -18.00 6.54 36.73
CA PRO A 96 -19.41 6.78 37.00
C PRO A 96 -19.73 8.23 37.38
#